data_AF-A0A496N4M7-F1
#
_entry.id   AF-A0A496N4M7-F1
#
_cell.length_a   1.000
_cell.length_b   1.000
_cell.length_c   1.000
_cell.angle_alpha   90.00
_cell.angle_beta   90.00
_cell.angle_gamma   90.00
#
_symmetry.space_group_name_H-M   'P 1'
#
loop_
_entity.id
_entity.type
_entity.pdbx_description
1 polymer ?
#
loop_
_entity_poly.entity_id
_entity_poly.type
_entity_poly.pdbx_seq_one_letter_code
_entity_poly.pdbx_strand_id
1 'polypeptide(L)' 'MSEQTVSAQAVAEPAKKVNLMNLTRAQMREFFAELGEKPFRADQLVKWIYHFGEDNFDN' A
#
# COMPACT_ATOMS: atom_id res chain seq x y z
N MET A 1 -15.03 -16.93 -36.96
CA MET A 1 -15.10 -17.11 -35.50
C MET A 1 -14.72 -15.78 -34.89
N SER A 2 -15.74 -15.09 -34.40
CA SER A 2 -15.63 -13.91 -33.55
C SER A 2 -14.94 -14.27 -32.24
N GLU A 3 -14.66 -13.23 -31.44
CA GLU A 3 -14.26 -13.25 -30.03
C GLU A 3 -12.76 -12.96 -29.80
N GLN A 4 -12.41 -11.68 -29.88
CA GLN A 4 -11.46 -11.11 -28.92
C GLN A 4 -12.24 -10.20 -27.98
N THR A 5 -12.36 -10.70 -26.76
CA THR A 5 -12.96 -10.09 -25.58
C THR A 5 -12.22 -8.82 -25.19
N VAL A 6 -12.98 -7.77 -24.91
CA VAL A 6 -12.50 -6.50 -24.34
C VAL A 6 -11.93 -6.76 -22.94
N SER A 7 -10.60 -6.69 -22.78
CA SER A 7 -9.97 -6.57 -21.46
C SER A 7 -10.28 -5.18 -20.91
N ALA A 8 -11.26 -5.11 -20.03
CA ALA A 8 -11.56 -3.93 -19.23
C ALA A 8 -10.36 -3.64 -18.32
N GLN A 9 -9.53 -2.67 -18.69
CA GLN A 9 -8.59 -2.05 -17.77
C GLN A 9 -9.38 -1.14 -16.84
N ALA A 10 -9.58 -1.58 -15.60
CA ALA A 10 -10.06 -0.74 -14.52
C ALA A 10 -9.02 0.37 -14.27
N VAL A 11 -9.27 1.55 -14.83
CA VAL A 11 -8.57 2.78 -14.47
C VAL A 11 -8.96 3.15 -13.05
N ALA A 12 -8.26 2.56 -12.07
CA ALA A 12 -8.25 3.06 -10.71
C ALA A 12 -7.62 4.46 -10.77
N GLU A 13 -8.42 5.48 -10.44
CA GLU A 13 -7.94 6.85 -10.26
C GLU A 13 -6.65 6.83 -9.43
N PRO A 14 -5.67 7.72 -9.70
CA PRO A 14 -4.44 7.75 -8.91
C PRO A 14 -4.79 8.19 -7.49
N ALA A 15 -5.16 7.23 -6.64
CA ALA A 15 -5.28 7.39 -5.21
C ALA A 15 -3.97 8.02 -4.76
N LYS A 16 -4.08 9.22 -4.18
CA LYS A 16 -2.97 10.07 -3.79
C LYS A 16 -1.96 9.22 -3.02
N LYS A 17 -0.87 8.81 -3.68
CA LYS A 17 0.07 7.84 -3.09
C LYS A 17 0.73 8.52 -1.90
N VAL A 18 0.49 7.97 -0.71
CA VAL A 18 1.15 8.43 0.51
C VAL A 18 2.52 7.78 0.57
N ASN A 19 3.57 8.59 0.68
CA ASN A 19 4.92 8.06 0.86
C ASN A 19 5.08 7.57 2.31
N LEU A 20 5.05 6.25 2.51
CA LEU A 20 5.18 5.63 3.83
C LEU A 20 6.53 5.91 4.51
N MET A 21 7.61 6.12 3.75
CA MET A 21 8.93 6.45 4.32
C MET A 21 8.97 7.86 4.91
N ASN A 22 8.05 8.74 4.51
CA ASN A 22 7.93 10.09 5.04
C ASN A 22 7.03 10.16 6.29
N LEU A 23 6.38 9.05 6.64
CA LEU A 23 5.56 8.94 7.84
C LEU A 23 6.40 8.41 9.00
N THR A 24 6.26 9.03 10.17
CA THR A 24 6.79 8.44 11.40
C THR A 24 6.01 7.16 11.76
N ARG A 25 6.59 6.29 12.59
CA ARG A 25 5.92 5.08 13.10
C ARG A 25 4.53 5.37 13.71
N ALA A 26 4.36 6.51 14.37
CA ALA A 26 3.07 6.93 14.91
C ALA A 26 2.07 7.26 13.79
N GLN A 27 2.49 8.09 12.82
CA GLN A 27 1.66 8.46 11.67
C GLN A 27 1.30 7.27 10.78
N MET A 28 2.20 6.29 10.61
CA MET A 28 1.84 5.05 9.93
C MET A 28 0.72 4.31 10.67
N ARG A 29 0.80 4.17 11.99
CA ARG A 29 -0.27 3.51 12.74
C ARG A 29 -1.60 4.26 12.64
N GLU A 30 -1.57 5.58 12.70
CA GLU A 30 -2.77 6.41 12.51
C GLU A 30 -3.33 6.25 11.10
N PHE A 31 -2.49 6.33 10.07
CA PHE A 31 -2.88 6.12 8.68
C PHE A 31 -3.54 4.76 8.47
N PHE A 32 -2.93 3.68 8.99
CA PHE A 32 -3.53 2.35 8.92
C PHE A 32 -4.80 2.22 9.76
N ALA A 33 -4.89 2.91 10.91
CA ALA A 33 -6.10 2.94 11.73
C ALA A 33 -7.26 3.68 11.04
N GLU A 34 -6.98 4.78 10.32
CA GLU A 34 -7.95 5.51 9.50
C GLU A 34 -8.46 4.65 8.33
N LEU A 35 -7.61 3.76 7.81
CA LEU A 35 -7.98 2.73 6.84
C LEU A 35 -8.81 1.58 7.44
N GLY A 36 -8.99 1.53 8.77
CA GLY A 36 -9.67 0.42 9.46
C GLY A 36 -8.79 -0.83 9.64
N GLU A 37 -7.51 -0.73 9.32
CA GLU A 37 -6.53 -1.79 9.49
C GLU A 37 -5.96 -1.80 10.91
N LYS A 38 -5.50 -2.98 11.35
CA LYS A 38 -4.92 -3.13 12.69
C LYS A 38 -3.53 -2.47 12.76
N PRO A 39 -3.17 -1.82 13.89
CA PRO A 39 -1.91 -1.08 14.04
C PRO A 39 -0.66 -1.96 13.89
N PHE A 40 -0.78 -3.29 14.06
CA PHE A 40 0.33 -4.20 13.83
C PHE A 40 0.77 -4.24 12.36
N ARG A 41 -0.12 -3.93 11.39
CA ARG A 41 0.20 -3.90 9.95
C ARG A 41 1.18 -2.78 9.64
N ALA A 42 0.93 -1.59 10.19
CA ALA A 42 1.88 -0.48 10.15
C ALA A 42 3.23 -0.89 10.75
N ASP A 43 3.22 -1.56 11.90
CA ASP A 43 4.43 -2.07 12.57
C ASP A 43 5.22 -3.07 11.70
N GLN A 44 4.51 -3.97 10.99
CA GLN A 44 5.13 -4.91 10.04
C GLN A 44 5.80 -4.16 8.89
N LEU A 45 5.11 -3.19 8.29
CA LEU A 45 5.66 -2.39 7.19
C LEU A 45 6.87 -1.56 7.62
N VAL A 46 6.84 -0.95 8.81
CA VAL A 46 8.02 -0.27 9.39
C VAL A 46 9.19 -1.26 9.46
N LYS A 47 8.95 -2.48 9.93
CA LYS A 47 10.00 -3.50 10.00
C LYS A 47 10.50 -3.91 8.61
N TRP A 48 9.63 -4.06 7.61
CA TRP A 48 10.04 -4.42 6.25
C TRP A 48 10.87 -3.29 5.61
N ILE A 49 10.38 -2.06 5.69
CA ILE A 49 11.04 -0.87 5.13
C ILE A 49 12.40 -0.62 5.80
N TYR A 50 12.47 -0.58 7.13
CA TYR A 50 13.71 -0.17 7.83
C TYR A 50 14.69 -1.33 8.11
N HIS A 51 14.21 -2.57 8.18
CA HIS A 51 15.04 -3.73 8.52
C HIS A 51 15.45 -4.55 7.29
N PHE A 52 14.57 -4.64 6.29
CA PHE A 52 14.82 -5.37 5.05
C PHE A 52 15.07 -4.45 3.86
N GLY A 53 14.81 -3.14 3.99
CA GLY A 53 14.93 -2.21 2.87
C GLY A 53 13.86 -2.43 1.80
N GLU A 54 12.77 -3.12 2.14
CA GLU A 54 11.66 -3.41 1.23
C GLU A 54 10.83 -2.15 0.99
N ASP A 55 10.87 -1.64 -0.24
CA ASP A 55 10.00 -0.56 -0.72
C ASP A 55 8.89 -1.07 -1.66
N ASN A 56 8.86 -2.38 -1.95
CA ASN A 56 7.88 -3.01 -2.81
C ASN A 56 6.86 -3.83 -2.02
N PHE A 57 5.56 -3.62 -2.29
CA PHE A 57 4.47 -4.35 -1.61
C PHE A 57 4.11 -5.67 -2.29
N ASP A 58 4.64 -5.95 -3.49
CA ASP A 58 4.32 -7.14 -4.30
C ASP A 58 5.31 -8.30 -4.11
N ASN A 59 6.43 -8.07 -3.40
CA ASN A 59 7.47 -9.08 -3.18
C ASN A 59 7.13 -10.05 -2.03
#